data_AF-A0AAJ2BC24-F1
#
_entry.id   AF-A0AAJ2BC24-F1
#
_cell.length_a   1.000
_cell.length_b   1.000
_cell.length_c   1.000
_cell.angle_alpha   90.00
_cell.angle_beta   90.00
_cell.angle_gamma   90.00
#
_symmetry.space_group_name_H-M   'P 1'
#
loop_
_entity.id
_entity.type
_entity.pdbx_description
1 polymer ?
#
loop_
_entity_poly.entity_id
_entity_poly.type
_entity_poly.pdbx_seq_one_letter_code
_entity_poly.pdbx_strand_id
1 'polypeptide(L)' 'MAKILIAAEGRTVHQPDGTLWPAEGMEDPDTHFTRRRIDDGDLIVKPREAAKKSEGDK' A
#
# COMPACT_ATOMS: atom_id res chain seq x y z
N MET A 1 15.86 1.53 -5.63
CA MET A 1 15.43 0.70 -4.49
C MET A 1 13.95 0.46 -4.67
N ALA A 2 13.51 -0.81 -4.80
CA ALA A 2 12.09 -1.12 -4.88
C ALA A 2 11.40 -0.72 -3.57
N LYS A 3 10.37 0.11 -3.66
CA LYS A 3 9.57 0.58 -2.54
C LYS A 3 8.28 -0.24 -2.51
N ILE A 4 7.86 -0.67 -1.34
CA ILE A 4 6.57 -1.33 -1.14
C ILE A 4 5.60 -0.28 -0.65
N LEU A 5 4.42 -0.20 -1.25
CA LEU A 5 3.32 0.62 -0.78
C LEU A 5 2.31 -0.25 -0.04
N ILE A 6 2.00 0.14 1.18
CA ILE A 6 0.92 -0.44 1.98
C ILE A 6 -0.17 0.59 2.20
N ALA A 7 -1.41 0.14 2.39
CA ALA A 7 -2.44 1.00 2.93
C ALA A 7 -2.06 1.46 4.34
N ALA A 8 -2.33 2.72 4.65
CA ALA A 8 -2.20 3.22 6.01
C ALA A 8 -3.14 2.46 6.96
N GLU A 9 -2.73 2.34 8.22
CA GLU A 9 -3.52 1.64 9.23
C GLU A 9 -4.92 2.29 9.37
N GLY A 10 -5.97 1.46 9.34
CA GLY A 10 -7.36 1.94 9.39
C GLY A 10 -7.85 2.61 8.09
N ARG A 11 -7.06 2.59 7.00
CA ARG A 11 -7.46 3.06 5.68
C ARG A 11 -7.72 1.90 4.73
N THR A 12 -8.76 2.05 3.92
CA THR A 12 -9.10 1.12 2.84
C THR A 12 -8.79 1.81 1.51
N VAL A 13 -7.70 1.41 0.88
CA VAL A 13 -7.32 1.91 -0.44
C VAL A 13 -7.78 0.90 -1.48
N HIS A 14 -8.49 1.36 -2.50
CA HIS A 14 -8.80 0.56 -3.68
C HIS A 14 -7.79 0.87 -4.79
N GLN A 15 -7.34 -0.15 -5.49
CA GLN A 15 -6.61 -0.01 -6.74
C GLN A 15 -7.53 0.58 -7.84
N PRO A 16 -6.96 1.06 -8.96
CA PRO A 16 -7.74 1.62 -10.07
C PRO A 16 -8.75 0.65 -10.69
N ASP A 17 -8.51 -0.65 -10.57
CA ASP A 17 -9.40 -1.73 -11.02
C ASP A 17 -10.56 -2.02 -10.03
N GLY A 18 -10.59 -1.31 -8.90
CA GLY A 18 -11.58 -1.48 -7.83
C GLY A 18 -11.23 -2.54 -6.79
N THR A 19 -10.16 -3.33 -7.01
CA THR A 19 -9.70 -4.31 -6.02
C THR A 19 -9.09 -3.63 -4.80
N LEU A 20 -9.11 -4.28 -3.65
CA LEU A 20 -8.48 -3.73 -2.46
C LEU A 20 -6.96 -3.74 -2.59
N TRP A 21 -6.33 -2.70 -2.04
CA TRP A 21 -4.89 -2.66 -1.91
C TRP A 21 -4.44 -3.77 -0.94
N PRO A 22 -3.44 -4.59 -1.31
CA PRO A 22 -3.03 -5.71 -0.48
C PRO A 22 -2.50 -5.24 0.88
N ALA A 23 -2.96 -5.89 1.96
CA ALA A 23 -2.52 -5.58 3.32
C ALA A 23 -1.01 -5.81 3.53
N GLU A 24 -0.45 -6.80 2.82
CA GLU A 24 0.99 -7.08 2.79
C GLU A 24 1.81 -5.98 2.07
N GLY A 25 1.13 -5.16 1.28
CA GLY A 25 1.72 -4.17 0.39
C GLY A 25 2.07 -4.71 -0.97
N MET A 26 2.28 -3.80 -1.91
CA MET A 26 2.60 -4.08 -3.30
C MET A 26 3.79 -3.23 -3.73
N GLU A 27 4.56 -3.67 -4.72
CA GLU A 27 5.62 -2.83 -5.30
C GLU A 27 5.01 -1.56 -5.90
N ASP A 28 5.64 -0.41 -5.65
CA ASP A 28 5.20 0.86 -6.22
C ASP A 28 5.27 0.81 -7.76
N PRO A 29 4.12 0.86 -8.47
CA PRO A 29 4.10 0.93 -9.92
C PRO A 29 4.50 2.33 -10.44
N ASP A 30 4.82 3.28 -9.54
CA ASP A 30 5.19 4.66 -9.81
C ASP A 30 4.18 5.39 -10.71
N THR A 31 2.91 5.24 -10.37
CA THR A 31 1.80 5.84 -11.12
C THR A 31 1.35 7.14 -10.46
N HIS A 32 0.66 8.00 -11.21
CA HIS A 32 0.02 9.19 -10.65
C HIS A 32 -0.97 8.85 -9.51
N PHE A 33 -1.63 7.68 -9.61
CA PHE A 33 -2.51 7.18 -8.56
C PHE A 33 -1.77 6.94 -7.25
N THR A 34 -0.64 6.22 -7.28
CA THR A 34 0.10 5.89 -6.06
C THR A 34 0.73 7.12 -5.43
N ARG A 35 1.29 8.03 -6.23
CA ARG A 35 1.82 9.31 -5.75
C ARG A 35 0.76 10.13 -5.02
N ARG A 36 -0.42 10.28 -5.63
CA ARG A 36 -1.53 11.00 -5.00
C ARG A 36 -1.98 10.35 -3.69
N ARG A 37 -2.05 9.02 -3.63
CA ARG A 37 -2.43 8.32 -2.39
C ARG A 37 -1.35 8.40 -1.31
N ILE A 38 -0.09 8.51 -1.68
CA ILE A 38 0.99 8.80 -0.73
C ILE A 38 0.84 10.22 -0.19
N ASP A 39 0.58 11.20 -1.04
CA ASP A 39 0.37 12.60 -0.64
C ASP A 39 -0.89 12.79 0.23
N ASP A 40 -1.97 12.06 -0.08
CA ASP A 40 -3.21 12.04 0.69
C ASP A 40 -3.02 11.32 2.06
N GLY A 41 -1.92 10.59 2.26
CA GLY A 41 -1.65 9.78 3.44
C GLY A 41 -2.41 8.45 3.48
N ASP A 42 -2.98 8.03 2.35
CA ASP A 42 -3.68 6.76 2.17
C ASP A 42 -2.70 5.59 2.00
N LEU A 43 -1.57 5.83 1.32
CA LEU A 43 -0.49 4.85 1.12
C LEU A 43 0.79 5.27 1.84
N ILE A 44 1.50 4.30 2.40
CA ILE A 44 2.77 4.51 3.11
C ILE A 44 3.87 3.72 2.40
N VAL A 45 5.01 4.37 2.20
CA VAL A 45 6.23 3.76 1.64
C VAL A 45 6.93 2.94 2.72
N LYS A 46 7.02 1.63 2.51
CA LYS A 46 7.81 0.69 3.31
C LYS A 46 9.06 0.22 2.54
N PRO A 47 10.24 0.18 3.20
CA PRO A 47 11.39 -0.51 2.65
C PRO A 47 11.11 -2.02 2.59
N ARG A 48 11.64 -2.69 1.56
CA ARG A 48 11.38 -4.11 1.23
C ARG A 48 11.62 -5.10 2.39
N GLU A 49 12.34 -4.71 3.44
CA GLU A 49 12.58 -5.54 4.62
C GLU A 49 11.34 -5.75 5.50
N ALA A 50 10.28 -4.94 5.34
CA ALA A 50 9.11 -4.92 6.23
C ALA A 50 7.91 -5.78 5.76
N ALA A 51 8.03 -6.60 4.71
CA ALA A 51 7.01 -7.59 4.34
C ALA A 51 7.08 -8.83 5.27
N LYS A 52 6.98 -8.60 6.59
CA LYS A 52 6.68 -9.65 7.55
C LYS A 52 5.48 -9.24 8.40
N LYS A 53 4.37 -9.92 8.11
CA LYS A 53 3.23 -10.24 8.98
C LYS A 53 2.33 -9.08 9.42
N SER A 54 1.10 -9.11 8.92
CA SER A 54 -0.08 -9.19 9.78
C SER A 54 -1.27 -9.70 8.97
N GLU A 55 -1.37 -11.02 8.93
CA GLU A 55 -2.64 -11.74 8.83
C GLU A 55 -3.42 -11.51 10.15
N GLY A 56 -4.73 -11.28 10.05
CA GLY A 56 -5.67 -11.44 11.17
C GLY A 56 -6.69 -10.32 11.33
N ASP A 57 -7.96 -10.65 11.10
CA ASP A 57 -9.06 -10.75 12.10
C ASP A 57 -10.37 -10.93 11.28
N LYS A 58 -11.20 -11.98 11.37
CA LYS A 58 -11.50 -12.99 12.39
C LYS A 58 -12.31 -14.14 11.77
#